data_AF-A0A5N7DSG0-F1
#
_entry.id   AF-A0A5N7DSG0-F1
#
_cell.length_a   1.000
_cell.length_b   1.000
_cell.length_c   1.000
_cell.angle_alpha   90.00
_cell.angle_beta   90.00
_cell.angle_gamma   90.00
#
_symmetry.space_group_name_H-M   'P 1'
#
loop_
_entity.id
_entity.type
_entity.pdbx_description
1 polymer ?
#
loop_
_entity_poly.entity_id
_entity_poly.type
_entity_poly.pdbx_seq_one_letter_code
_entity_poly.pdbx_strand_id
1 'polypeptide(L)'
;MAFEIDIPLKALSTPKIHEIKSGVVLLPPLSRRGIGLGMIVAEKGYTVIEIRKSALDHRYIINQAIEAVTRHEKCSPKHTIGLVPAAAIYPVAADAAKLTSSIIPTVQHLHEPTSVSLQRTANIMQHNYLMIQTDLFALPTSAEFDYATEAVSHTRTLTYFEFDNRSVEHAMKTMVQEPYVSHIPTMTGGIGRDQLTRFYRGHVIFSNPHDTNNQLISRTIGIDRVVDKFIMTLTHDSEIDWLIPGIPPTGRHLEIPFVAAVNIRGDRLYHEHIA
;
A
#
# COMPACT_ATOMS: atom_id res chain seq x y z
N MET A 1 -28.76 -11.31 12.70
CA MET A 1 -28.18 -10.55 13.83
C MET A 1 -26.90 -9.90 13.33
N ALA A 2 -26.94 -8.59 13.07
CA ALA A 2 -25.73 -7.83 12.78
C ALA A 2 -25.05 -7.52 14.12
N PHE A 3 -23.79 -7.91 14.28
CA PHE A 3 -23.00 -7.51 15.43
C PHE A 3 -22.48 -6.09 15.17
N GLU A 4 -23.21 -5.09 15.65
CA GLU A 4 -22.68 -3.73 15.77
C GLU A 4 -21.68 -3.73 16.93
N ILE A 5 -20.38 -3.77 16.61
CA ILE A 5 -19.32 -3.61 17.60
C ILE A 5 -19.14 -2.10 17.81
N ASP A 6 -19.98 -1.55 18.69
CA ASP A 6 -19.94 -0.15 19.08
C ASP A 6 -18.91 0.05 20.20
N ILE A 7 -17.63 -0.09 19.88
CA ILE A 7 -16.54 0.22 20.81
C ILE A 7 -16.24 1.72 20.71
N PRO A 8 -16.52 2.54 21.75
CA PRO A 8 -16.23 3.96 21.71
C PRO A 8 -14.72 4.19 21.54
N LEU A 9 -14.37 4.94 20.50
CA LEU A 9 -12.99 5.25 20.12
C LEU A 9 -12.30 6.05 21.24
N LYS A 10 -11.25 5.47 21.83
CA LYS A 10 -10.26 6.26 22.55
C LYS A 10 -9.48 7.06 21.50
N ALA A 11 -9.60 8.40 21.52
CA ALA A 11 -8.88 9.27 20.60
C ALA A 11 -7.40 8.84 20.49
N LEU A 12 -6.90 8.70 19.26
CA LEU A 12 -5.47 8.49 19.04
C LEU A 12 -4.71 9.67 19.67
N SER A 13 -3.63 9.38 20.38
CA SER A 13 -2.78 10.45 20.91
C SER A 13 -2.23 11.24 19.73
N THR A 14 -2.44 12.56 19.70
CA THR A 14 -1.86 13.44 18.69
C THR A 14 -0.34 13.26 18.72
N PRO A 15 0.28 12.80 17.61
CA PRO A 15 1.73 12.60 17.60
C PRO A 15 2.42 13.95 17.73
N LYS A 16 3.37 14.06 18.67
CA LYS A 16 4.23 15.24 18.75
C LYS A 16 5.27 15.14 17.64
N ILE A 17 5.09 15.97 16.62
CA ILE A 17 6.01 16.19 15.50
C ILE A 17 7.31 16.78 16.07
N HIS A 18 8.44 16.22 15.68
CA HIS A 18 9.75 16.81 15.97
C HIS A 18 10.52 17.04 14.67
N GLU A 19 10.60 18.29 14.24
CA GLU A 19 11.34 18.67 13.03
C GLU A 19 12.85 18.53 13.29
N ILE A 20 13.51 17.68 12.48
CA ILE A 20 14.95 17.39 12.59
C ILE A 20 15.74 18.35 11.68
N LYS A 21 15.18 18.72 10.53
CA LYS A 21 15.64 19.77 9.62
C LYS A 21 14.47 20.20 8.72
N SER A 22 14.62 21.31 7.99
CA SER A 22 13.62 21.79 7.02
C SER A 22 13.15 20.66 6.10
N GLY A 23 11.85 20.36 6.15
CA GLY A 23 11.22 19.28 5.37
C GLY A 23 11.43 17.86 5.89
N VAL A 24 11.96 17.68 7.11
CA VAL A 24 12.16 16.37 7.74
C VAL A 24 11.61 16.36 9.17
N VAL A 25 10.54 15.60 9.34
CA VAL A 25 9.79 15.47 10.59
C VAL A 25 9.92 14.05 11.14
N LEU A 26 10.16 13.95 12.44
CA LEU A 26 10.13 12.71 13.18
C LEU A 26 8.72 12.40 13.70
N LEU A 27 8.21 11.21 13.37
CA LEU A 27 6.90 10.73 13.80
C LEU A 27 7.05 9.56 14.78
N PRO A 28 6.49 9.66 16.02
CA PRO A 28 6.38 8.50 16.90
C PRO A 28 5.29 7.54 16.40
N PRO A 29 5.40 6.22 16.69
CA PRO A 29 4.51 5.21 16.15
C PRO A 29 3.04 5.44 16.53
N LEU A 30 2.14 5.35 15.54
CA LEU A 30 0.71 5.64 15.66
C LEU A 30 -0.10 4.54 16.38
N SER A 31 0.51 3.40 16.74
CA SER A 31 -0.19 2.32 17.45
C SER A 31 0.21 2.26 18.92
N ARG A 32 -0.79 2.14 19.82
CA ARG A 32 -0.59 2.16 21.28
C ARG A 32 0.15 0.92 21.85
N ARG A 33 0.53 -0.12 21.07
CA ARG A 33 1.17 -1.37 21.59
C ARG A 33 2.03 -2.20 20.59
N GLY A 34 2.55 -1.67 19.49
CA GLY A 34 3.18 -2.51 18.45
C GLY A 34 4.64 -2.93 18.70
N ILE A 35 4.89 -4.24 18.81
CA ILE A 35 6.14 -4.92 18.38
C ILE A 35 5.78 -5.69 17.09
N GLY A 36 6.44 -5.42 15.96
CA GLY A 36 6.23 -6.12 14.68
C GLY A 36 6.61 -5.29 13.44
N LEU A 37 6.97 -5.96 12.33
CA LEU A 37 7.51 -5.36 11.09
C LEU A 37 6.41 -4.90 10.11
N GLY A 38 6.41 -3.62 9.72
CA GLY A 38 5.54 -3.04 8.68
C GLY A 38 6.11 -1.76 8.07
N MET A 39 5.78 -1.42 6.81
CA MET A 39 6.41 -0.32 6.06
C MET A 39 5.38 0.63 5.41
N ILE A 40 5.51 1.91 5.79
CA ILE A 40 5.29 3.12 4.96
C ILE A 40 6.69 3.76 4.93
N VAL A 41 7.22 4.21 3.78
CA VAL A 41 8.54 4.86 3.76
C VAL A 41 8.42 6.32 4.20
N ALA A 42 8.29 6.46 5.51
CA ALA A 42 8.80 7.53 6.34
C ALA A 42 8.90 6.90 7.74
N GLU A 43 10.08 6.46 8.19
CA GLU A 43 10.13 5.68 9.43
C GLU A 43 11.29 6.00 10.38
N LYS A 44 10.97 5.99 11.68
CA LYS A 44 11.90 5.82 12.80
C LYS A 44 11.69 4.42 13.40
N GLY A 45 12.75 3.63 13.39
CA GLY A 45 12.79 2.22 13.80
C GLY A 45 13.74 1.44 12.88
N TYR A 46 13.77 1.88 11.62
CA TYR A 46 14.81 1.63 10.64
C TYR A 46 15.48 2.96 10.30
N THR A 47 16.77 2.93 9.98
CA THR A 47 17.42 4.08 9.34
C THR A 47 17.17 3.94 7.84
N VAL A 48 16.22 4.71 7.31
CA VAL A 48 16.02 4.84 5.87
C VAL A 48 17.09 5.78 5.33
N ILE A 49 17.87 5.29 4.36
CA ILE A 49 18.91 6.08 3.70
C ILE A 49 18.35 6.56 2.37
N GLU A 50 18.17 7.87 2.25
CA GLU A 50 17.93 8.51 0.97
C GLU A 50 19.24 8.50 0.16
N ILE A 51 19.30 7.68 -0.89
CA ILE A 51 20.37 7.79 -1.88
C ILE A 51 20.00 8.91 -2.84
N ARG A 52 20.67 10.05 -2.70
CA ARG A 52 20.45 11.22 -3.57
C ARG A 52 21.00 10.97 -4.96
N LYS A 53 20.36 11.58 -5.97
CA LYS A 53 20.78 11.50 -7.38
C LYS A 53 22.25 11.83 -7.60
N SER A 54 22.81 12.77 -6.85
CA SER A 54 24.23 13.16 -6.90
C SER A 54 25.21 12.06 -6.53
N ALA A 55 24.73 10.97 -5.93
CA ALA A 55 25.57 9.91 -5.41
C ALA A 55 25.46 8.62 -6.26
N LEU A 56 24.54 8.57 -7.23
CA LEU A 56 24.33 7.44 -8.15
C LEU A 56 25.51 7.23 -9.14
N ASP A 57 26.39 8.22 -9.29
CA ASP A 57 27.59 8.12 -10.14
C ASP A 57 28.71 7.28 -9.48
N HIS A 58 28.51 6.78 -8.26
CA HIS A 58 29.53 6.08 -7.49
C HIS A 58 29.20 4.59 -7.36
N ARG A 59 30.07 3.72 -7.89
CA ARG A 59 29.89 2.25 -8.01
C ARG A 59 29.65 1.49 -6.68
N TYR A 60 29.76 2.16 -5.53
CA TYR A 60 29.69 1.54 -4.19
C TYR A 60 28.70 2.25 -3.25
N ILE A 61 27.72 2.96 -3.79
CA ILE A 61 26.77 3.76 -2.99
C ILE A 61 26.08 2.95 -1.88
N ILE A 62 25.65 1.73 -2.17
CA ILE A 62 24.96 0.89 -1.19
C ILE A 62 25.89 0.54 -0.02
N ASN A 63 27.16 0.23 -0.30
CA ASN A 63 28.15 -0.07 0.74
C ASN A 63 28.49 1.15 1.59
N GLN A 64 28.60 2.34 0.98
CA GLN A 64 28.85 3.58 1.71
C GLN A 64 27.64 4.00 2.55
N ALA A 65 26.43 3.79 2.04
CA ALA A 65 25.18 4.01 2.75
C ALA A 65 25.11 3.09 4.00
N ILE A 66 25.41 1.80 3.82
CA ILE A 66 25.50 0.82 4.90
C ILE A 66 26.55 1.23 5.94
N GLU A 67 27.74 1.65 5.51
CA GLU A 67 28.83 2.05 6.40
C GLU A 67 28.50 3.34 7.17
N ALA A 68 27.86 4.31 6.51
CA ALA A 68 27.40 5.55 7.13
C ALA A 68 26.33 5.29 8.20
N VAL A 69 25.40 4.38 7.94
CA VAL A 69 24.38 4.00 8.93
C VAL A 69 24.95 3.20 10.09
N THR A 70 25.90 2.31 9.81
CA THR A 70 26.57 1.51 10.85
C THR A 70 27.39 2.38 11.81
N ARG A 71 27.93 3.51 11.33
CA ARG A 71 28.70 4.48 12.14
C ARG A 71 27.84 5.58 12.78
N HIS A 72 26.55 5.67 12.47
CA HIS A 72 25.70 6.75 12.93
C HIS A 72 25.28 6.55 14.39
N GLU A 73 25.53 7.54 15.25
CA GLU A 73 25.37 7.46 16.71
C GLU A 73 23.94 7.13 17.17
N LYS A 74 22.94 7.43 16.33
CA LYS A 74 21.51 7.14 16.57
C LYS A 74 21.03 5.81 15.97
N CYS A 75 21.92 5.04 15.34
CA CYS A 75 21.63 3.75 14.76
C CYS A 75 22.31 2.63 15.56
N SER A 76 21.55 1.60 15.92
CA SER A 76 22.11 0.40 16.55
C SER A 76 21.75 -0.81 15.68
N PRO A 77 22.61 -1.16 14.70
CA PRO A 77 22.27 -2.20 13.73
C PRO A 77 22.18 -3.57 14.41
N LYS A 78 20.97 -4.14 14.46
CA LYS A 78 20.72 -5.50 14.95
C LYS A 78 20.98 -6.50 13.82
N HIS A 79 22.26 -6.77 13.54
CA HIS A 79 22.83 -7.86 12.72
C HIS A 79 22.30 -8.12 11.30
N THR A 80 21.24 -7.45 10.85
CA THR A 80 20.62 -7.68 9.53
C THR A 80 20.31 -6.34 8.89
N ILE A 81 20.84 -6.12 7.68
CA ILE A 81 20.46 -5.02 6.79
C ILE A 81 19.62 -5.65 5.69
N GLY A 82 18.33 -5.33 5.65
CA GLY A 82 17.39 -5.85 4.66
C GLY A 82 17.21 -4.92 3.48
N LEU A 83 17.18 -5.47 2.27
CA LEU A 83 16.65 -4.77 1.10
C LEU A 83 15.12 -4.88 1.13
N VAL A 84 14.43 -3.78 0.85
CA VAL A 84 12.98 -3.75 0.77
C VAL A 84 12.54 -4.49 -0.49
N PRO A 85 11.65 -5.51 -0.41
CA PRO A 85 11.26 -6.29 -1.59
C PRO A 85 10.29 -5.56 -2.51
N ALA A 86 9.50 -4.60 -2.00
CA ALA A 86 8.66 -3.70 -2.80
C ALA A 86 8.35 -2.40 -2.03
N ALA A 87 8.16 -1.28 -2.73
CA ALA A 87 7.98 0.04 -2.09
C ALA A 87 6.78 0.84 -2.62
N ALA A 88 6.20 1.69 -1.75
CA ALA A 88 5.31 2.78 -2.13
C ALA A 88 6.03 4.11 -1.92
N ILE A 89 6.05 4.99 -2.93
CA ILE A 89 6.80 6.25 -2.91
C ILE A 89 5.88 7.39 -3.36
N TYR A 90 6.04 8.58 -2.78
CA TYR A 90 5.22 9.76 -3.04
C TYR A 90 6.07 10.91 -3.59
N PRO A 91 6.62 10.83 -4.81
CA PRO A 91 7.51 11.88 -5.32
C PRO A 91 6.75 12.97 -6.07
N VAL A 92 7.41 14.11 -6.29
CA VAL A 92 6.95 15.10 -7.27
C VAL A 92 7.01 14.52 -8.69
N ALA A 93 6.02 14.84 -9.52
CA ALA A 93 5.92 14.35 -10.89
C ALA A 93 7.19 14.56 -11.73
N ALA A 94 7.86 15.71 -11.57
CA ALA A 94 9.09 16.05 -12.31
C ALA A 94 10.27 15.11 -12.02
N ASP A 95 10.26 14.43 -10.87
CA ASP A 95 11.32 13.51 -10.44
C ASP A 95 11.05 12.05 -10.81
N ALA A 96 9.85 11.73 -11.28
CA ALA A 96 9.44 10.37 -11.62
C ALA A 96 10.43 9.68 -12.57
N ALA A 97 10.90 10.38 -13.61
CA ALA A 97 11.87 9.86 -14.59
C ALA A 97 13.19 9.42 -13.95
N LYS A 98 13.60 10.05 -12.84
CA LYS A 98 14.85 9.75 -12.11
C LYS A 98 14.71 8.48 -11.25
N LEU A 99 13.48 8.10 -10.93
CA LEU A 99 13.12 6.95 -10.10
C LEU A 99 12.73 5.73 -10.94
N THR A 100 12.89 5.80 -12.28
CA THR A 100 12.45 4.74 -13.21
C THR A 100 13.40 3.53 -13.27
N SER A 101 14.61 3.64 -12.73
CA SER A 101 15.62 2.59 -12.70
C SER A 101 15.61 1.73 -11.42
N SER A 102 14.42 1.54 -10.82
CA SER A 102 14.31 0.72 -9.61
C SER A 102 14.46 -0.77 -9.92
N ILE A 103 15.30 -1.43 -9.13
CA ILE A 103 15.49 -2.89 -9.13
C ILE A 103 14.36 -3.57 -8.33
N ILE A 104 13.68 -2.83 -7.45
CA ILE A 104 12.61 -3.34 -6.60
C ILE A 104 11.24 -2.89 -7.13
N PRO A 105 10.24 -3.79 -7.17
CA PRO A 105 8.86 -3.45 -7.50
C PRO A 105 8.37 -2.24 -6.68
N THR A 106 7.82 -1.23 -7.36
CA THR A 106 7.48 0.05 -6.75
C THR A 106 6.16 0.59 -7.29
N VAL A 107 5.27 0.99 -6.39
CA VAL A 107 4.12 1.85 -6.68
C VAL A 107 4.48 3.31 -6.35
N GLN A 108 4.21 4.23 -7.26
CA GLN A 108 4.53 5.65 -7.11
C GLN A 108 3.26 6.50 -7.19
N HIS A 109 3.11 7.38 -6.22
CA HIS A 109 2.00 8.32 -6.08
C HIS A 109 2.51 9.73 -6.37
N LEU A 110 2.48 10.10 -7.64
CA LEU A 110 3.01 11.37 -8.13
C LEU A 110 2.07 12.51 -7.79
N HIS A 111 2.55 13.52 -7.07
CA HIS A 111 1.85 14.80 -6.96
C HIS A 111 2.28 15.76 -8.08
N GLU A 112 1.49 16.82 -8.28
CA GLU A 112 1.59 17.79 -9.37
C GLU A 112 1.31 17.25 -10.78
N PRO A 113 0.90 18.13 -11.71
CA PRO A 113 0.71 17.75 -13.11
C PRO A 113 1.97 17.16 -13.75
N THR A 114 1.80 16.09 -14.52
CA THR A 114 2.85 15.54 -15.39
C THR A 114 2.44 15.66 -16.85
N SER A 115 3.39 16.03 -17.72
CA SER A 115 3.23 15.98 -19.17
C SER A 115 3.69 14.66 -19.79
N VAL A 116 4.23 13.75 -18.96
CA VAL A 116 4.77 12.44 -19.39
C VAL A 116 3.76 11.34 -19.10
N SER A 117 3.65 10.37 -20.01
CA SER A 117 2.83 9.18 -19.80
C SER A 117 3.29 8.40 -18.57
N LEU A 118 2.32 7.96 -17.75
CA LEU A 118 2.59 7.16 -16.56
C LEU A 118 3.15 5.79 -16.93
N GLN A 119 4.17 5.34 -16.21
CA GLN A 119 4.75 4.02 -16.37
C GLN A 119 3.91 2.95 -15.69
N ARG A 120 3.69 1.86 -16.43
CA ARG A 120 3.11 0.59 -15.93
C ARG A 120 3.97 -0.53 -16.48
N THR A 121 4.94 -0.96 -15.69
CA THR A 121 5.89 -2.04 -16.02
C THR A 121 5.92 -3.05 -14.88
N ALA A 122 6.61 -4.17 -15.07
CA ALA A 122 6.75 -5.19 -14.03
C ALA A 122 7.30 -4.65 -12.69
N ASN A 123 8.14 -3.61 -12.74
CA ASN A 123 8.77 -3.04 -11.55
C ASN A 123 8.19 -1.69 -11.12
N ILE A 124 7.39 -1.04 -11.96
CA ILE A 124 6.93 0.34 -11.71
C ILE A 124 5.46 0.50 -12.05
N MET A 125 4.68 0.93 -11.06
CA MET A 125 3.28 1.29 -11.19
C MET A 125 3.10 2.76 -10.78
N GLN A 126 2.79 3.66 -11.73
CA GLN A 126 2.62 5.08 -11.44
C GLN A 126 1.15 5.51 -11.41
N HIS A 127 0.82 6.32 -10.41
CA HIS A 127 -0.43 7.06 -10.29
C HIS A 127 -0.11 8.54 -10.15
N ASN A 128 -0.96 9.42 -10.68
CA ASN A 128 -0.80 10.87 -10.51
C ASN A 128 -2.06 11.49 -9.86
N TYR A 129 -1.82 12.48 -9.00
CA TYR A 129 -2.79 13.29 -8.28
C TYR A 129 -2.66 14.76 -8.71
N LEU A 130 -3.27 15.11 -9.83
CA LEU A 130 -3.06 16.40 -10.53
C LEU A 130 -3.36 17.65 -9.69
N MET A 131 -4.25 17.53 -8.70
CA MET A 131 -4.67 18.64 -7.83
C MET A 131 -3.82 18.78 -6.56
N ILE A 132 -2.92 17.83 -6.31
CA ILE A 132 -2.10 17.79 -5.10
C ILE A 132 -0.74 18.41 -5.39
N GLN A 133 -0.28 19.27 -4.49
CA GLN A 133 0.95 20.07 -4.67
C GLN A 133 2.09 19.64 -3.75
N THR A 134 1.88 18.60 -2.95
CA THR A 134 2.79 18.19 -1.88
C THR A 134 2.72 16.69 -1.71
N ASP A 135 3.83 16.04 -1.41
CA ASP A 135 3.91 14.64 -1.02
C ASP A 135 3.37 14.38 0.39
N LEU A 136 3.27 15.43 1.22
CA LEU A 136 2.82 15.33 2.60
C LEU A 136 1.32 15.01 2.73
N PHE A 137 0.58 14.95 1.62
CA PHE A 137 -0.85 14.57 1.60
C PHE A 137 -1.11 13.20 2.21
N ALA A 138 -0.11 12.32 2.17
CA ALA A 138 -0.17 10.95 2.67
C ALA A 138 0.28 10.81 4.13
N LEU A 139 0.73 11.89 4.78
CA LEU A 139 1.27 11.84 6.15
C LEU A 139 0.23 12.32 7.17
N PRO A 140 -0.39 11.44 7.99
CA PRO A 140 -1.50 11.80 8.89
C PRO A 140 -1.25 12.92 9.89
N THR A 141 0.02 13.19 10.15
CA THR A 141 0.47 14.22 11.09
C THR A 141 0.74 15.55 10.42
N SER A 142 0.79 15.59 9.09
CA SER A 142 0.97 16.84 8.35
C SER A 142 -0.29 17.69 8.41
N ALA A 143 -0.12 19.01 8.43
CA ALA A 143 -1.23 19.93 8.19
C ALA A 143 -1.76 19.84 6.74
N GLU A 144 -0.95 19.28 5.84
CA GLU A 144 -1.26 19.07 4.42
C GLU A 144 -1.89 17.70 4.14
N PHE A 145 -2.16 16.90 5.19
CA PHE A 145 -2.80 15.59 5.05
C PHE A 145 -4.17 15.71 4.38
N ASP A 146 -4.36 14.98 3.28
CA ASP A 146 -5.62 14.95 2.54
C ASP A 146 -6.25 13.56 2.64
N TYR A 147 -7.27 13.43 3.47
CA TYR A 147 -7.94 12.15 3.75
C TYR A 147 -8.46 11.48 2.48
N ALA A 148 -9.04 12.24 1.55
CA ALA A 148 -9.66 11.70 0.35
C ALA A 148 -8.63 11.14 -0.63
N THR A 149 -7.56 11.89 -0.84
CA THR A 149 -6.46 11.53 -1.75
C THR A 149 -5.64 10.41 -1.15
N GLU A 150 -5.35 10.45 0.15
CA GLU A 150 -4.63 9.36 0.79
C GLU A 150 -5.46 8.08 0.79
N ALA A 151 -6.78 8.19 1.03
CA ALA A 151 -7.66 7.04 0.94
C ALA A 151 -7.56 6.35 -0.44
N VAL A 152 -7.48 7.14 -1.51
CA VAL A 152 -7.25 6.63 -2.87
C VAL A 152 -5.85 6.05 -3.07
N SER A 153 -4.81 6.74 -2.58
CA SER A 153 -3.43 6.29 -2.72
C SER A 153 -3.23 4.93 -2.03
N HIS A 154 -3.87 4.79 -0.88
CA HIS A 154 -3.81 3.60 -0.05
C HIS A 154 -4.53 2.41 -0.71
N THR A 155 -5.73 2.60 -1.26
CA THR A 155 -6.42 1.52 -2.00
C THR A 155 -5.63 1.09 -3.22
N ARG A 156 -5.05 2.03 -3.99
CA ARG A 156 -4.15 1.70 -5.11
C ARG A 156 -2.92 0.90 -4.68
N THR A 157 -2.34 1.25 -3.54
CA THR A 157 -1.19 0.53 -2.97
C THR A 157 -1.57 -0.90 -2.60
N LEU A 158 -2.73 -1.10 -1.97
CA LEU A 158 -3.23 -2.45 -1.67
C LEU A 158 -3.47 -3.26 -2.94
N THR A 159 -4.22 -2.71 -3.91
CA THR A 159 -4.49 -3.40 -5.18
C THR A 159 -3.20 -3.81 -5.88
N TYR A 160 -2.19 -2.94 -5.88
CA TYR A 160 -0.87 -3.28 -6.41
C TYR A 160 -0.24 -4.48 -5.69
N PHE A 161 -0.29 -4.53 -4.36
CA PHE A 161 0.26 -5.67 -3.61
C PHE A 161 -0.54 -6.96 -3.76
N GLU A 162 -1.84 -6.89 -4.02
CA GLU A 162 -2.69 -8.06 -4.20
C GLU A 162 -2.55 -8.67 -5.61
N PHE A 163 -2.56 -7.83 -6.66
CA PHE A 163 -2.72 -8.29 -8.03
C PHE A 163 -1.45 -8.20 -8.87
N ASP A 164 -0.67 -7.12 -8.72
CA ASP A 164 0.54 -6.88 -9.52
C ASP A 164 1.78 -7.50 -8.87
N ASN A 165 2.15 -7.02 -7.67
CA ASN A 165 3.32 -7.50 -6.94
C ASN A 165 3.10 -8.84 -6.26
N ARG A 166 1.84 -9.21 -5.99
CA ARG A 166 1.42 -10.45 -5.35
C ARG A 166 2.17 -10.76 -4.05
N SER A 167 2.11 -9.83 -3.10
CA SER A 167 2.77 -9.94 -1.80
C SER A 167 1.80 -9.82 -0.64
N VAL A 168 1.51 -10.98 -0.01
CA VAL A 168 0.72 -11.06 1.23
C VAL A 168 1.32 -10.19 2.33
N GLU A 169 2.65 -10.19 2.46
CA GLU A 169 3.32 -9.41 3.49
C GLU A 169 3.06 -7.91 3.32
N HIS A 170 3.25 -7.37 2.11
CA HIS A 170 3.04 -5.95 1.85
C HIS A 170 1.57 -5.56 1.92
N ALA A 171 0.65 -6.38 1.38
CA ALA A 171 -0.79 -6.17 1.52
C ALA A 171 -1.20 -6.10 3.00
N MET A 172 -0.76 -7.04 3.83
CA MET A 172 -1.06 -7.02 5.27
C MET A 172 -0.44 -5.81 6.00
N LYS A 173 0.61 -5.17 5.47
CA LYS A 173 1.22 -3.98 6.08
C LYS A 173 0.39 -2.72 5.89
N THR A 174 -0.46 -2.65 4.86
CA THR A 174 -1.38 -1.52 4.61
C THR A 174 -2.61 -1.59 5.53
N MET A 175 -2.82 -2.71 6.21
CA MET A 175 -3.98 -2.96 7.07
C MET A 175 -3.74 -2.49 8.52
N VAL A 176 -4.84 -2.23 9.25
CA VAL A 176 -4.80 -1.99 10.71
C VAL A 176 -4.43 -3.28 11.49
N GLN A 177 -4.40 -3.17 12.82
CA GLN A 177 -4.11 -4.29 13.71
C GLN A 177 -5.23 -5.35 13.76
N GLU A 178 -6.48 -4.93 13.63
CA GLU A 178 -7.65 -5.82 13.59
C GLU A 178 -8.44 -5.57 12.30
N PRO A 179 -7.92 -5.98 11.12
CA PRO A 179 -8.58 -5.75 9.85
C PRO A 179 -9.60 -6.85 9.57
N TYR A 180 -10.53 -6.61 8.65
CA TYR A 180 -11.27 -7.72 8.04
C TYR A 180 -11.61 -7.47 6.56
N VAL A 181 -11.76 -8.56 5.82
CA VAL A 181 -12.27 -8.54 4.44
C VAL A 181 -13.45 -9.49 4.36
N SER A 182 -14.49 -9.08 3.64
CA SER A 182 -15.67 -9.89 3.37
C SER A 182 -15.99 -9.87 1.88
N HIS A 183 -15.89 -11.01 1.23
CA HIS A 183 -16.44 -11.27 -0.09
C HIS A 183 -17.89 -11.72 0.10
N ILE A 184 -18.84 -10.81 -0.11
CA ILE A 184 -20.25 -11.02 0.17
C ILE A 184 -20.84 -12.17 -0.66
N PRO A 185 -20.57 -12.30 -1.98
CA PRO A 185 -21.20 -13.34 -2.80
C PRO A 185 -20.90 -14.77 -2.33
N THR A 186 -19.70 -15.00 -1.80
CA THR A 186 -19.24 -16.32 -1.34
C THR A 186 -19.21 -16.45 0.17
N MET A 187 -19.50 -15.37 0.91
CA MET A 187 -19.37 -15.29 2.36
C MET A 187 -17.98 -15.71 2.86
N THR A 188 -16.94 -15.46 2.05
CA THR A 188 -15.54 -15.75 2.37
C THR A 188 -14.80 -14.49 2.82
N GLY A 189 -13.65 -14.67 3.46
CA GLY A 189 -12.88 -13.56 4.00
C GLY A 189 -11.99 -13.96 5.16
N GLY A 190 -11.57 -12.96 5.93
CA GLY A 190 -10.79 -13.16 7.14
C GLY A 190 -10.93 -11.99 8.10
N ILE A 191 -10.98 -12.29 9.40
CA ILE A 191 -11.05 -11.30 10.49
C ILE A 191 -9.77 -11.39 11.32
N GLY A 192 -9.15 -10.24 11.60
CA GLY A 192 -7.87 -10.14 12.27
C GLY A 192 -6.71 -10.52 11.35
N ARG A 193 -5.49 -10.14 11.74
CA ARG A 193 -4.30 -10.29 10.87
C ARG A 193 -4.02 -11.74 10.50
N ASP A 194 -4.15 -12.67 11.44
CA ASP A 194 -3.79 -14.07 11.21
C ASP A 194 -4.71 -14.76 10.21
N GLN A 195 -6.04 -14.57 10.37
CA GLN A 195 -7.01 -15.19 9.45
C GLN A 195 -6.94 -14.52 8.08
N LEU A 196 -6.84 -13.19 8.03
CA LEU A 196 -6.74 -12.48 6.76
C LEU A 196 -5.44 -12.80 6.01
N THR A 197 -4.31 -12.95 6.71
CA THR A 197 -3.04 -13.40 6.10
C THR A 197 -3.18 -14.78 5.47
N ARG A 198 -3.87 -15.72 6.16
CA ARG A 198 -4.14 -17.06 5.60
C ARG A 198 -5.08 -16.97 4.39
N PHE A 199 -6.13 -16.15 4.49
CA PHE A 199 -7.07 -15.94 3.41
C PHE A 199 -6.39 -15.40 2.15
N TYR A 200 -5.65 -14.31 2.27
CA TYR A 200 -4.90 -13.74 1.14
C TYR A 200 -3.89 -14.70 0.54
N ARG A 201 -3.13 -15.44 1.37
CA ARG A 201 -2.14 -16.40 0.89
C ARG A 201 -2.78 -17.59 0.16
N GLY A 202 -3.84 -18.16 0.72
CA GLY A 202 -4.41 -19.41 0.22
C GLY A 202 -5.43 -19.22 -0.90
N HIS A 203 -6.11 -18.08 -0.92
CA HIS A 203 -7.35 -17.93 -1.68
C HIS A 203 -7.35 -16.74 -2.63
N VAL A 204 -6.56 -15.68 -2.41
CA VAL A 204 -6.68 -14.46 -3.23
C VAL A 204 -5.42 -14.19 -4.05
N ILE A 205 -4.32 -13.82 -3.40
CA ILE A 205 -3.14 -13.21 -4.04
C ILE A 205 -2.47 -14.14 -5.05
N PHE A 206 -2.44 -15.43 -4.75
CA PHE A 206 -1.81 -16.44 -5.61
C PHE A 206 -2.80 -17.29 -6.40
N SER A 207 -4.10 -17.18 -6.13
CA SER A 207 -5.15 -17.99 -6.77
C SER A 207 -5.77 -17.29 -7.98
N ASN A 208 -5.54 -15.98 -8.14
CA ASN A 208 -6.01 -15.25 -9.31
C ASN A 208 -5.17 -15.57 -10.56
N PRO A 209 -5.80 -15.82 -11.72
CA PRO A 209 -5.12 -15.96 -13.01
C PRO A 209 -4.14 -14.82 -13.30
N HIS A 210 -3.08 -15.11 -14.06
CA HIS A 210 -2.03 -14.12 -14.33
C HIS A 210 -2.52 -12.91 -15.14
N ASP A 211 -3.56 -13.10 -15.95
CA ASP A 211 -4.17 -12.04 -16.78
C ASP A 211 -5.30 -11.28 -16.08
N THR A 212 -5.51 -11.51 -14.77
CA THR A 212 -6.49 -10.78 -13.97
C THR A 212 -6.22 -9.27 -14.04
N ASN A 213 -7.23 -8.51 -14.45
CA ASN A 213 -7.15 -7.06 -14.57
C ASN A 213 -8.42 -6.40 -14.02
N ASN A 214 -8.26 -5.31 -13.28
CA ASN A 214 -9.34 -4.55 -12.66
C ASN A 214 -9.50 -3.20 -13.37
N GLN A 215 -10.53 -3.08 -14.21
CA GLN A 215 -10.84 -1.84 -14.91
C GLN A 215 -11.79 -0.97 -14.08
N LEU A 216 -11.26 0.08 -13.45
CA LEU A 216 -12.07 1.05 -12.72
C LEU A 216 -13.08 1.74 -13.65
N ILE A 217 -14.37 1.68 -13.28
CA ILE A 217 -15.48 2.33 -13.97
C ILE A 217 -15.85 3.65 -13.29
N SER A 218 -15.97 3.62 -11.96
CA SER A 218 -16.28 4.81 -11.18
C SER A 218 -15.79 4.66 -9.74
N ARG A 219 -15.58 5.81 -9.09
CA ARG A 219 -15.12 5.89 -7.71
C ARG A 219 -15.92 6.93 -6.94
N THR A 220 -16.40 6.55 -5.77
CA THR A 220 -16.97 7.47 -4.78
C THR A 220 -16.01 7.57 -3.60
N ILE A 221 -15.66 8.79 -3.20
CA ILE A 221 -14.75 9.04 -2.09
C ILE A 221 -15.55 9.67 -0.95
N GLY A 222 -15.53 9.02 0.20
CA GLY A 222 -16.06 9.52 1.46
C GLY A 222 -14.93 9.93 2.41
N ILE A 223 -15.30 10.42 3.59
CA ILE A 223 -14.35 10.85 4.62
C ILE A 223 -13.49 9.69 5.16
N ASP A 224 -14.02 8.47 5.14
CA ASP A 224 -13.49 7.28 5.79
C ASP A 224 -13.53 6.05 4.85
N ARG A 225 -13.84 6.25 3.57
CA ARG A 225 -14.02 5.13 2.64
C ARG A 225 -13.84 5.52 1.19
N VAL A 226 -13.42 4.54 0.39
CA VAL A 226 -13.44 4.58 -1.08
C VAL A 226 -14.37 3.47 -1.54
N VAL A 227 -15.33 3.80 -2.40
CA VAL A 227 -16.19 2.82 -3.05
C VAL A 227 -15.85 2.80 -4.53
N ASP A 228 -15.21 1.72 -4.96
CA ASP A 228 -14.84 1.49 -6.35
C ASP A 228 -15.83 0.55 -7.01
N LYS A 229 -16.25 0.93 -8.21
CA LYS A 229 -16.95 0.04 -9.14
C LYS A 229 -16.02 -0.25 -10.29
N PHE A 230 -15.75 -1.52 -10.56
CA PHE A 230 -14.81 -1.93 -11.60
C PHE A 230 -15.30 -3.20 -12.30
N ILE A 231 -14.81 -3.43 -13.50
CA ILE A 231 -14.95 -4.71 -14.19
C ILE A 231 -13.65 -5.48 -13.99
N MET A 232 -13.73 -6.66 -13.37
CA MET A 232 -12.62 -7.60 -13.33
C MET A 232 -12.67 -8.49 -14.58
N THR A 233 -11.58 -8.55 -15.31
CA THR A 233 -11.42 -9.40 -16.49
C THR A 233 -10.33 -10.44 -16.23
N LEU A 234 -10.57 -11.70 -16.59
CA LEU A 234 -9.59 -12.78 -16.43
C LEU A 234 -9.90 -13.96 -17.36
N THR A 235 -8.91 -14.80 -17.62
CA THR A 235 -9.12 -16.13 -18.21
C THR A 235 -9.26 -17.16 -17.10
N HIS A 236 -10.36 -17.92 -17.07
CA HIS A 236 -10.61 -18.92 -16.04
C HIS A 236 -9.80 -20.21 -16.30
N ASP A 237 -8.49 -20.14 -16.05
CA ASP A 237 -7.49 -21.20 -16.25
C ASP A 237 -7.11 -21.98 -14.98
N SER A 238 -7.60 -21.51 -13.83
CA SER A 238 -7.36 -22.03 -12.48
C SER A 238 -8.66 -21.90 -11.67
N GLU A 239 -8.84 -22.73 -10.63
CA GLU A 239 -9.99 -22.59 -9.74
C GLU A 239 -9.85 -21.32 -8.90
N ILE A 240 -10.89 -20.48 -8.87
CA ILE A 240 -10.93 -19.19 -8.15
C ILE A 240 -11.97 -19.29 -7.04
N ASP A 241 -11.62 -19.96 -5.95
CA ASP A 241 -12.56 -20.38 -4.92
C ASP A 241 -13.21 -19.24 -4.13
N TRP A 242 -12.52 -18.11 -3.98
CA TRP A 242 -13.08 -16.91 -3.36
C TRP A 242 -14.18 -16.25 -4.20
N LEU A 243 -14.24 -16.53 -5.52
CA LEU A 243 -15.16 -15.92 -6.49
C LEU A 243 -16.25 -16.88 -6.95
N ILE A 244 -15.87 -18.08 -7.43
CA ILE A 244 -16.76 -19.11 -7.97
C ILE A 244 -16.36 -20.50 -7.47
N PRO A 245 -16.59 -20.80 -6.18
CA PRO A 245 -16.10 -22.02 -5.53
C PRO A 245 -16.61 -23.31 -6.19
N GLY A 246 -15.71 -24.27 -6.37
CA GLY A 246 -16.04 -25.60 -6.88
C GLY A 246 -16.23 -25.69 -8.39
N ILE A 247 -15.97 -24.62 -9.14
CA ILE A 247 -15.98 -24.63 -10.61
C ILE A 247 -14.55 -24.84 -11.11
N PRO A 248 -14.23 -25.97 -11.77
CA PRO A 248 -12.90 -26.21 -12.32
C PRO A 248 -12.60 -25.25 -13.49
N PRO A 249 -11.33 -25.08 -13.88
CA PRO A 249 -10.93 -24.25 -15.01
C PRO A 249 -11.78 -24.49 -16.25
N THR A 250 -12.41 -23.43 -16.77
CA THR A 250 -13.29 -23.52 -17.94
C THR A 250 -12.63 -23.02 -19.22
N GLY A 251 -11.49 -22.33 -19.11
CA GLY A 251 -10.80 -21.69 -20.23
C GLY A 251 -11.55 -20.49 -20.84
N ARG A 252 -12.66 -20.06 -20.21
CA ARG A 252 -13.46 -18.93 -20.71
C ARG A 252 -12.89 -17.62 -20.22
N HIS A 253 -13.01 -16.58 -21.05
CA HIS A 253 -12.81 -15.21 -20.61
C HIS A 253 -14.01 -14.76 -19.79
N LEU A 254 -13.75 -14.24 -18.59
CA LEU A 254 -14.77 -13.70 -17.69
C LEU A 254 -14.65 -12.18 -17.65
N GLU A 255 -15.79 -11.50 -17.64
CA GLU A 255 -15.93 -10.07 -17.37
C GLU A 255 -16.99 -9.91 -16.28
N ILE A 256 -16.57 -9.52 -15.08
CA ILE A 256 -17.43 -9.54 -13.88
C ILE A 256 -17.44 -8.14 -13.27
N PRO A 257 -18.63 -7.53 -13.09
CA PRO A 257 -18.74 -6.27 -12.37
C PRO A 257 -18.58 -6.50 -10.86
N PHE A 258 -17.77 -5.66 -10.23
CA PHE A 258 -17.54 -5.65 -8.79
C PHE A 258 -17.80 -4.28 -8.18
N VAL A 259 -18.15 -4.29 -6.90
CA VAL A 259 -18.11 -3.14 -6.00
C VAL A 259 -17.19 -3.47 -4.83
N ALA A 260 -16.11 -2.71 -4.67
CA ALA A 260 -15.26 -2.73 -3.47
C ALA A 260 -15.55 -1.50 -2.61
N ALA A 261 -16.08 -1.71 -1.41
CA ALA A 261 -16.19 -0.68 -0.40
C ALA A 261 -15.05 -0.85 0.62
N VAL A 262 -14.07 0.05 0.53
CA VAL A 262 -12.85 0.01 1.34
C VAL A 262 -12.90 1.12 2.38
N ASN A 263 -12.86 0.74 3.65
CA ASN A 263 -12.89 1.67 4.78
C ASN A 263 -11.49 1.91 5.33
N ILE A 264 -11.18 3.17 5.62
CA ILE A 264 -9.86 3.64 6.02
C ILE A 264 -9.97 4.36 7.36
N ARG A 265 -8.99 4.09 8.23
CA ARG A 265 -8.86 4.68 9.56
C ARG A 265 -7.44 5.23 9.72
N GLY A 266 -7.31 6.55 9.65
CA GLY A 266 -5.99 7.19 9.58
C GLY A 266 -5.31 6.88 8.25
N ASP A 267 -4.12 6.32 8.29
CA ASP A 267 -3.29 5.87 7.15
C ASP A 267 -3.43 4.37 6.83
N ARG A 268 -4.48 3.70 7.33
CA ARG A 268 -4.60 2.23 7.21
C ARG A 268 -5.99 1.78 6.86
N LEU A 269 -6.06 0.66 6.13
CA LEU A 269 -7.32 0.01 5.81
C LEU A 269 -7.86 -0.72 7.05
N TYR A 270 -9.11 -0.41 7.40
CA TYR A 270 -9.82 -1.05 8.49
C TYR A 270 -10.61 -2.27 8.03
N HIS A 271 -11.46 -2.12 7.02
CA HIS A 271 -12.14 -3.26 6.42
C HIS A 271 -12.54 -3.05 4.97
N GLU A 272 -12.81 -4.15 4.30
CA GLU A 272 -13.24 -4.16 2.90
C GLU A 272 -14.44 -5.09 2.71
N HIS A 273 -15.40 -4.62 1.92
CA HIS A 273 -16.52 -5.41 1.43
C HIS A 273 -16.46 -5.48 -0.09
N ILE A 274 -16.37 -6.70 -0.63
CA ILE A 274 -16.40 -6.99 -2.05
C ILE A 274 -17.76 -7.60 -2.40
N ALA A 275 -18.45 -7.00 -3.37
CA ALA A 275 -19.77 -7.41 -3.85
C ALA A 275 -19.81 -7.54 -5.37
#